data_AF-A0A8K0RLP6-F1
#
_entry.id   AF-A0A8K0RLP6-F1
#
_cell.length_a   1.000
_cell.length_b   1.000
_cell.length_c   1.000
_cell.angle_alpha   90.00
_cell.angle_beta   90.00
_cell.angle_gamma   90.00
#
_symmetry.space_group_name_H-M   'P 1'
#
loop_
_entity.id
_entity.type
_entity.pdbx_description
1 polymer ?
#
loop_
_entity_poly.entity_id
_entity_poly.type
_entity_poly.pdbx_seq_one_letter_code
_entity_poly.pdbx_strand_id
1 'polypeptide(L)'
;MSSTGGGWAQLRQQARTLEQQTETLFHTYSQFGSTPNIPAKPSEEELRVETRLNEILEQREGLVGQLSRLLDSESTHGSSAVKQNNLARHREVLSDHRRELARLKSTITDARNRANLLSNVRSDIDAYRSSNPGQAEADYMLDERRRIDNSHNIADSVLSQAYAVNENFGIQRETLANINRRIVGAASQVPGINSLIGRIGSKKRRDGIILGAFIAFCFLMLLWFR
;
A
#
# COMPACT_ATOMS: atom_id res chain seq x y z
N MET A 1 37.37 20.84 22.47
CA MET A 1 36.42 19.90 23.12
C MET A 1 35.07 20.05 22.43
N SER A 2 34.82 19.28 21.36
CA SER A 2 33.57 19.35 20.57
C SER A 2 33.46 18.10 19.69
N SER A 3 32.85 17.02 20.17
CA SER A 3 32.59 15.83 19.35
C SER A 3 31.40 14.96 19.78
N THR A 4 30.58 15.39 20.75
CA THR A 4 29.40 14.61 21.20
C THR A 4 28.25 14.61 20.17
N GLY A 5 28.14 15.64 19.32
CA GLY A 5 27.08 15.74 18.31
C GLY A 5 27.20 14.76 17.12
N GLY A 6 28.42 14.34 16.76
CA GLY A 6 28.67 13.46 15.61
C GLY A 6 28.29 12.01 15.87
N GLY A 7 28.57 11.49 17.08
CA GLY A 7 28.29 10.10 17.44
C GLY A 7 26.79 9.78 17.49
N TRP A 8 25.96 10.71 18.01
CA TRP A 8 24.50 10.54 18.03
C TRP A 8 23.91 10.42 16.63
N ALA A 9 24.30 11.34 15.73
CA ALA A 9 23.79 11.35 14.36
C ALA A 9 24.17 10.07 13.60
N GLN A 10 25.40 9.59 13.78
CA GLN A 10 25.87 8.34 13.18
C GLN A 10 25.10 7.12 13.70
N LEU A 11 24.95 6.99 15.02
CA LEU A 11 24.21 5.87 15.61
C LEU A 11 22.73 5.90 15.20
N ARG A 12 22.09 7.07 15.18
CA ARG A 12 20.70 7.21 14.70
C ARG A 12 20.57 6.78 13.24
N GLN A 13 21.52 7.16 12.38
CA GLN A 13 21.49 6.75 10.98
C GLN A 13 21.66 5.23 10.85
N GLN A 14 22.56 4.63 11.63
CA GLN A 14 22.74 3.18 11.67
C GLN A 14 21.47 2.46 12.19
N ALA A 15 20.79 3.01 13.20
CA ALA A 15 19.52 2.47 13.71
C ALA A 15 18.46 2.38 12.61
N ARG A 16 18.33 3.45 11.80
CA ARG A 16 17.40 3.51 10.67
C ARG A 16 17.74 2.50 9.57
N THR A 17 19.03 2.35 9.25
CA THR A 17 19.46 1.36 8.26
C THR A 17 19.12 -0.06 8.72
N LEU A 18 19.38 -0.40 9.99
CA LEU A 18 19.03 -1.71 10.55
C LEU A 18 17.51 -1.93 10.61
N GLU A 19 16.74 -0.89 10.90
CA GLU A 19 15.27 -0.92 10.86
C GLU A 19 14.78 -1.27 9.44
N GLN A 20 15.28 -0.58 8.41
CA GLN A 20 14.91 -0.86 7.02
C GLN A 20 15.34 -2.26 6.58
N GLN A 21 16.50 -2.75 7.02
CA GLN A 21 16.92 -4.12 6.77
C GLN A 21 16.00 -5.13 7.47
N THR A 22 15.51 -4.82 8.67
CA THR A 22 14.56 -5.68 9.40
C THR A 22 13.25 -5.80 8.61
N GLU A 23 12.72 -4.70 8.08
CA GLU A 23 11.50 -4.69 7.26
C GLU A 23 11.63 -5.57 6.01
N THR A 24 12.75 -5.46 5.29
CA THR A 24 13.02 -6.30 4.11
C THR A 24 13.08 -7.79 4.49
N LEU A 25 13.70 -8.12 5.63
CA LEU A 25 13.74 -9.49 6.13
C LEU A 25 12.36 -10.01 6.55
N PHE A 26 11.51 -9.17 7.15
CA PHE A 26 10.13 -9.56 7.46
C PHE A 26 9.30 -9.82 6.22
N HIS A 27 9.46 -9.00 5.19
CA HIS A 27 8.81 -9.26 3.91
C HIS A 27 9.20 -10.65 3.38
N THR A 28 10.49 -10.97 3.31
CA THR A 28 10.95 -12.30 2.90
C THR A 28 10.45 -13.41 3.82
N TYR A 29 10.49 -13.21 5.14
CA TYR A 29 10.07 -14.22 6.11
C TYR A 29 8.57 -14.53 6.00
N SER A 30 7.74 -13.51 5.79
CA SER A 30 6.29 -13.67 5.62
C SER A 30 5.90 -14.46 4.36
N GLN A 31 6.74 -14.47 3.32
CA GLN A 31 6.49 -15.22 2.08
C GLN A 31 6.52 -16.73 2.31
N PHE A 32 7.31 -17.23 3.27
CA PHE A 32 7.31 -18.65 3.63
C PHE A 32 5.94 -19.10 4.15
N GLY A 33 5.20 -18.22 4.83
CA GLY A 33 3.84 -18.48 5.34
C GLY A 33 2.74 -18.49 4.25
N SER A 34 3.00 -17.83 3.11
CA SER A 34 2.00 -17.63 2.05
C SER A 34 2.11 -18.65 0.91
N THR A 35 3.08 -19.57 0.98
CA THR A 35 3.32 -20.55 -0.07
C THR A 35 2.23 -21.63 -0.05
N PRO A 36 1.52 -21.92 -1.17
CA PRO A 36 0.40 -22.87 -1.21
C PRO A 36 0.76 -24.30 -0.79
N ASN A 37 2.03 -24.68 -0.95
CA ASN A 37 2.55 -25.99 -0.57
C ASN A 37 3.74 -25.81 0.40
N ILE A 38 3.45 -25.30 1.60
CA ILE A 38 4.45 -25.16 2.66
C ILE A 38 5.06 -26.54 2.97
N PRO A 39 6.40 -26.66 2.93
CA PRO A 39 7.08 -27.87 3.36
C PRO A 39 6.81 -28.20 4.83
N ALA A 40 6.69 -29.50 5.14
CA ALA A 40 6.46 -30.00 6.49
C ALA A 40 7.60 -29.67 7.48
N LYS A 41 8.78 -29.31 6.97
CA LYS A 41 9.93 -28.85 7.75
C LYS A 41 10.37 -27.47 7.26
N PRO A 42 10.85 -26.58 8.15
CA PRO A 42 11.44 -25.32 7.74
C PRO A 42 12.55 -25.52 6.71
N SER A 43 12.57 -24.68 5.68
CA SER A 43 13.68 -24.70 4.72
C SER A 43 14.96 -24.14 5.36
N GLU A 44 16.12 -24.50 4.82
CA GLU A 44 17.39 -23.93 5.29
C GLU A 44 17.42 -22.40 5.11
N GLU A 45 16.78 -21.90 4.05
CA GLU A 45 16.61 -20.46 3.81
C GLU A 45 15.72 -19.79 4.86
N GLU A 46 14.60 -20.41 5.25
CA GLU A 46 13.71 -19.91 6.32
C GLU A 46 14.46 -19.80 7.64
N LEU A 47 15.19 -20.84 8.03
CA LEU A 47 16.00 -20.85 9.26
C LEU A 47 17.10 -19.79 9.23
N ARG A 48 17.74 -19.60 8.06
CA ARG A 48 18.75 -18.56 7.88
C ARG A 48 18.15 -17.15 8.00
N VAL A 49 16.98 -16.91 7.41
CA VAL A 49 16.27 -15.62 7.52
C VAL A 49 15.81 -15.37 8.96
N GLU A 50 15.26 -16.37 9.65
CA GLU A 50 14.88 -16.27 11.06
C GLU A 50 16.08 -15.97 11.95
N THR A 51 17.20 -16.66 11.75
CA THR A 51 18.45 -16.40 12.48
C THR A 51 18.91 -14.96 12.24
N ARG A 52 18.88 -14.51 10.98
CA ARG A 52 19.27 -13.14 10.63
C ARG A 52 18.36 -12.08 11.24
N LEU A 53 17.06 -12.35 11.35
CA LEU A 53 16.10 -11.49 12.04
C LEU A 53 16.41 -11.40 13.55
N ASN A 54 16.76 -12.51 14.19
CA ASN A 54 17.16 -12.48 15.60
C ASN A 54 18.46 -11.68 15.80
N GLU A 55 19.48 -11.93 14.99
CA GLU A 55 20.75 -11.19 15.03
C GLU A 55 20.55 -9.68 14.86
N ILE A 56 19.75 -9.25 13.87
CA ILE A 56 19.56 -7.82 13.61
C ILE A 56 18.76 -7.13 14.73
N LEU A 57 17.79 -7.84 15.33
CA LEU A 57 17.04 -7.31 16.48
C LEU A 57 17.92 -7.17 17.71
N GLU A 58 18.83 -8.11 17.96
CA GLU A 58 19.83 -8.02 19.05
C GLU A 58 20.81 -6.86 18.81
N GLN A 59 21.32 -6.71 17.58
CA GLN A 59 22.17 -5.57 17.21
C GLN A 59 21.45 -4.23 17.40
N ARG A 60 20.16 -4.14 17.04
CA ARG A 60 19.34 -2.94 17.25
C ARG A 60 19.13 -2.64 18.73
N GLU A 61 18.92 -3.66 19.57
CA GLU A 61 18.83 -3.48 21.02
C GLU A 61 20.13 -2.90 21.60
N GLY A 62 21.28 -3.47 21.22
CA GLY A 62 22.59 -2.96 21.62
C GLY A 62 22.79 -1.49 21.22
N LEU A 63 22.39 -1.13 20.00
CA LEU A 63 22.49 0.24 19.48
C LEU A 63 21.54 1.21 20.21
N VAL A 64 20.30 0.81 20.44
CA VAL A 64 19.33 1.61 21.24
C VAL A 64 19.85 1.80 22.67
N GLY A 65 20.52 0.80 23.25
CA GLY A 65 21.22 0.92 24.53
C GLY A 65 22.36 1.94 24.50
N GLN A 66 23.15 1.99 23.42
CA GLN A 66 24.20 2.99 23.24
C GLN A 66 23.62 4.41 23.11
N LEU A 67 22.53 4.57 22.33
CA LEU A 67 21.82 5.84 22.22
C LEU A 67 21.27 6.29 23.59
N SER A 68 20.72 5.38 24.41
CA SER A 68 20.31 5.72 25.77
C SER A 68 21.46 6.27 26.59
N ARG A 69 22.60 5.56 26.64
CA ARG A 69 23.76 5.98 27.44
C ARG A 69 24.31 7.33 27.00
N LEU A 70 24.35 7.61 25.70
CA LEU A 70 24.76 8.92 25.19
C LEU A 70 23.82 10.03 25.62
N LEU A 71 22.50 9.77 25.62
CA LEU A 71 21.51 10.74 26.08
C LEU A 71 21.63 11.01 27.58
N ASP A 72 21.86 9.95 28.37
CA ASP A 72 22.02 10.01 29.83
C ASP A 72 23.34 10.73 30.23
N SER A 73 24.34 10.71 29.35
CA SER A 73 25.63 11.40 29.55
C SER A 73 25.60 12.90 29.19
N GLU A 74 24.57 13.38 28.50
CA GLU A 74 24.37 14.82 28.26
C GLU A 74 23.77 15.47 29.50
N SER A 75 24.27 16.65 29.90
CA SER A 75 23.72 17.37 31.06
C SER A 75 22.22 17.63 30.89
N THR A 76 21.48 17.64 32.00
CA THR A 76 20.01 17.88 32.03
C THR A 76 19.57 19.18 31.36
N HIS A 77 20.49 20.13 31.12
CA HIS A 77 20.25 21.38 30.39
C HIS A 77 20.63 21.32 28.90
N GLY A 78 21.27 20.24 28.43
CA GLY A 78 21.63 19.99 27.03
C GLY A 78 20.82 18.86 26.36
N SER A 79 20.01 18.11 27.11
CA SER A 79 19.19 17.02 26.58
C SER A 79 18.07 17.55 25.68
N SER A 80 18.21 17.34 24.37
CA SER A 80 17.21 17.77 23.39
C SER A 80 15.97 16.87 23.48
N ALA A 81 14.78 17.47 23.66
CA ALA A 81 13.49 16.76 23.57
C ALA A 81 13.33 15.94 22.28
N VAL A 82 13.97 16.40 21.19
CA VAL A 82 14.02 15.67 19.91
C VAL A 82 14.80 14.36 20.05
N LYS A 83 15.96 14.35 20.73
CA LYS A 83 16.76 13.13 20.94
C LYS A 83 16.00 12.12 21.81
N GLN A 84 15.34 12.59 22.87
CA GLN A 84 14.48 11.77 23.74
C GLN A 84 13.34 11.12 22.95
N ASN A 85 12.62 11.89 22.14
CA ASN A 85 11.54 11.36 21.31
C ASN A 85 12.03 10.34 20.27
N ASN A 86 13.18 10.58 19.64
CA ASN A 86 13.77 9.62 18.70
C ASN A 86 14.16 8.30 19.38
N LEU A 87 14.75 8.37 20.58
CA LEU A 87 15.09 7.17 21.34
C LEU A 87 13.83 6.39 21.75
N ALA A 88 12.79 7.08 22.20
CA ALA A 88 11.49 6.47 22.52
C ALA A 88 10.91 5.74 21.31
N ARG A 89 10.91 6.39 20.13
CA ARG A 89 10.47 5.78 18.88
C ARG A 89 11.27 4.54 18.50
N HIS A 90 12.60 4.58 18.61
CA HIS A 90 13.42 3.40 18.29
C HIS A 90 13.15 2.22 19.25
N ARG A 91 12.83 2.48 20.52
CA ARG A 91 12.41 1.44 21.49
C ARG A 91 11.05 0.85 21.14
N GLU A 92 10.09 1.70 20.79
CA GLU A 92 8.74 1.29 20.39
C GLU A 92 8.80 0.39 19.15
N VAL A 93 9.44 0.87 18.08
CA VAL A 93 9.60 0.10 16.83
C VAL A 93 10.34 -1.22 17.07
N LEU A 94 11.37 -1.25 17.92
CA LEU A 94 12.06 -2.50 18.27
C LEU A 94 11.13 -3.49 18.99
N SER A 95 10.29 -3.00 19.91
CA SER A 95 9.31 -3.83 20.61
C SER A 95 8.26 -4.40 19.66
N ASP A 96 7.76 -3.57 18.74
CA ASP A 96 6.79 -3.98 17.72
C ASP A 96 7.39 -5.03 16.78
N HIS A 97 8.62 -4.84 16.31
CA HIS A 97 9.29 -5.81 15.44
C HIS A 97 9.52 -7.16 16.15
N ARG A 98 9.80 -7.17 17.46
CA ARG A 98 9.88 -8.43 18.23
C ARG A 98 8.55 -9.17 18.29
N ARG A 99 7.46 -8.43 18.49
CA ARG A 99 6.11 -9.01 18.48
C ARG A 99 5.73 -9.53 17.10
N GLU A 100 6.10 -8.79 16.05
CA GLU A 100 5.85 -9.19 14.67
C GLU A 100 6.61 -10.48 14.30
N LEU A 101 7.87 -10.62 14.71
CA LEU A 101 8.62 -11.86 14.51
C LEU A 101 7.92 -13.07 15.15
N ALA A 102 7.48 -12.94 16.40
CA ALA A 102 6.76 -14.00 17.11
C ALA A 102 5.43 -14.34 16.42
N ARG A 103 4.69 -13.32 15.94
CA ARG A 103 3.44 -13.49 15.20
C ARG A 103 3.64 -14.20 13.87
N LEU A 104 4.63 -13.79 13.08
CA LEU A 104 4.97 -14.41 11.81
C LEU A 104 5.36 -15.88 12.01
N LYS A 105 6.19 -16.17 13.02
CA LYS A 105 6.58 -17.55 13.37
C LYS A 105 5.39 -18.44 13.73
N SER A 106 4.44 -17.92 14.52
CA SER A 106 3.19 -18.63 14.83
C SER A 106 2.39 -18.89 13.55
N THR A 107 2.21 -17.86 12.73
CA THR A 107 1.43 -17.94 11.48
C THR A 107 2.01 -18.98 10.51
N ILE A 108 3.34 -19.02 10.34
CA ILE A 108 4.02 -20.01 9.50
C ILE A 108 3.85 -21.41 10.06
N THR A 109 4.00 -21.57 11.38
CA THR A 109 3.78 -22.86 12.07
C THR A 109 2.35 -23.35 11.89
N ASP A 110 1.36 -22.48 12.06
CA ASP A 110 -0.05 -22.82 11.92
C ASP A 110 -0.40 -23.18 10.47
N ALA A 111 0.13 -22.45 9.49
CA ALA A 111 -0.02 -22.76 8.08
C ALA A 111 0.58 -24.13 7.73
N ARG A 112 1.76 -24.46 8.29
CA ARG A 112 2.42 -25.76 8.14
C ARG A 112 1.61 -26.89 8.78
N ASN A 113 1.10 -26.68 10.00
CA ASN A 113 0.24 -27.65 10.68
C ASN A 113 -1.02 -27.93 9.87
N ARG A 114 -1.67 -26.89 9.34
CA ARG A 114 -2.82 -27.01 8.47
C ARG A 114 -2.50 -27.78 7.18
N ALA A 115 -1.37 -27.50 6.55
CA ALA A 115 -0.94 -28.21 5.34
C ALA A 115 -0.70 -29.71 5.61
N ASN A 116 -0.04 -30.04 6.72
CA ASN A 116 0.21 -31.42 7.13
C ASN A 116 -1.09 -32.19 7.42
N LEU A 117 -2.03 -31.57 8.13
CA LEU A 117 -3.35 -32.18 8.39
C LEU A 117 -4.12 -32.43 7.08
N LEU A 118 -4.13 -31.47 6.15
CA LEU A 118 -4.82 -31.62 4.87
C LEU A 118 -4.18 -32.67 3.97
N SER A 119 -2.86 -32.84 4.02
CA SER A 119 -2.17 -33.88 3.25
C SER A 119 -2.59 -35.28 3.70
N ASN A 120 -2.62 -35.53 5.01
CA ASN A 120 -3.01 -36.84 5.57
C ASN A 120 -4.50 -37.12 5.33
N VAL A 121 -5.36 -36.10 5.50
CA VAL A 121 -6.80 -36.25 5.23
C VAL A 121 -7.06 -36.51 3.76
N ARG A 122 -6.33 -35.85 2.84
CA ARG A 122 -6.46 -36.12 1.40
C ARG A 122 -6.03 -37.54 1.05
N SER A 123 -4.90 -38.02 1.57
CA SER A 123 -4.48 -39.40 1.31
C SER A 123 -5.48 -40.43 1.83
N ASP A 124 -6.09 -40.19 2.99
CA ASP A 124 -7.09 -41.09 3.56
C ASP A 124 -8.41 -41.05 2.78
N ILE A 125 -8.84 -39.87 2.34
CA ILE A 125 -10.02 -39.71 1.47
C ILE A 125 -9.80 -40.39 0.12
N ASP A 126 -8.63 -40.21 -0.48
CA ASP A 126 -8.31 -40.80 -1.78
C ASP A 126 -8.21 -42.33 -1.65
N ALA A 127 -7.62 -42.84 -0.57
CA ALA A 127 -7.60 -44.27 -0.25
C ALA A 127 -9.03 -44.83 -0.06
N TYR A 128 -9.88 -44.15 0.70
CA TYR A 128 -11.28 -44.53 0.92
C TYR A 128 -12.10 -44.52 -0.39
N ARG A 129 -11.92 -43.50 -1.23
CA ARG A 129 -12.56 -43.43 -2.55
C ARG A 129 -12.08 -44.56 -3.45
N SER A 130 -10.79 -44.90 -3.40
CA SER A 130 -10.22 -46.01 -4.18
C SER A 130 -10.76 -47.37 -3.74
N SER A 131 -11.06 -47.55 -2.44
CA SER A 131 -11.63 -48.79 -1.90
C SER A 131 -13.13 -48.92 -2.15
N ASN A 132 -13.85 -47.80 -2.34
CA ASN A 132 -15.30 -47.76 -2.53
C ASN A 132 -15.72 -46.96 -3.79
N PRO A 133 -15.45 -47.47 -5.02
CA PRO A 133 -15.67 -46.71 -6.25
C PRO A 133 -17.12 -46.25 -6.48
N GLY A 134 -18.10 -47.11 -6.18
CA GLY A 134 -19.52 -46.79 -6.38
C GLY A 134 -20.04 -45.71 -5.42
N GLN A 135 -19.48 -45.62 -4.22
CA GLN A 135 -19.85 -44.57 -3.26
C GLN A 135 -19.14 -43.25 -3.59
N ALA A 136 -17.89 -43.33 -4.07
CA ALA A 136 -17.14 -42.16 -4.54
C ALA A 136 -17.82 -41.48 -5.75
N GLU A 137 -18.37 -42.27 -6.68
CA GLU A 137 -19.15 -41.75 -7.83
C GLU A 137 -20.43 -41.05 -7.36
N ALA A 138 -21.18 -41.64 -6.42
CA ALA A 138 -22.38 -41.02 -5.85
C ALA A 138 -22.07 -39.70 -5.14
N ASP A 139 -21.00 -39.64 -4.33
CA ASP A 139 -20.55 -38.42 -3.66
C ASP A 139 -20.09 -37.35 -4.66
N TYR A 140 -19.43 -37.74 -5.74
CA TYR A 140 -19.05 -36.84 -6.82
C TYR A 140 -20.28 -36.23 -7.51
N MET A 141 -21.30 -37.04 -7.83
CA MET A 141 -22.54 -36.55 -8.42
C MET A 141 -23.29 -35.59 -7.48
N LEU A 142 -23.28 -35.83 -6.17
CA LEU A 142 -23.85 -34.93 -5.18
C LEU A 142 -23.07 -33.61 -5.08
N ASP A 143 -21.74 -33.65 -5.12
CA ASP A 143 -20.90 -32.43 -5.14
C ASP A 143 -21.12 -31.62 -6.42
N GLU A 144 -21.24 -32.29 -7.56
CA GLU A 144 -21.54 -31.66 -8.85
C GLU A 144 -22.89 -30.94 -8.82
N ARG A 145 -23.91 -31.56 -8.23
CA ARG A 145 -25.20 -30.90 -8.02
C ARG A 145 -25.07 -29.62 -7.17
N ARG A 146 -24.32 -29.66 -6.06
CA ARG A 146 -24.09 -28.46 -5.24
C ARG A 146 -23.35 -27.37 -6.00
N ARG A 147 -22.39 -27.73 -6.85
CA ARG A 147 -21.65 -26.79 -7.70
C ARG A 147 -22.58 -26.11 -8.71
N ILE A 148 -23.45 -26.89 -9.35
CA ILE A 148 -24.48 -26.40 -10.27
C ILE A 148 -25.43 -25.45 -9.54
N ASP A 149 -25.96 -25.84 -8.37
CA ASP A 149 -26.86 -25.00 -7.58
C ASP A 149 -26.18 -23.69 -7.16
N ASN A 150 -24.91 -23.72 -6.74
CA ASN A 150 -24.16 -22.51 -6.41
C ASN A 150 -23.92 -21.62 -7.64
N SER A 151 -23.59 -22.22 -8.79
CA SER A 151 -23.41 -21.48 -10.05
C SER A 151 -24.71 -20.78 -10.48
N HIS A 152 -25.87 -21.42 -10.29
CA HIS A 152 -27.17 -20.81 -10.55
C HIS A 152 -27.42 -19.60 -9.64
N ASN A 153 -27.19 -19.74 -8.33
CA ASN A 153 -27.34 -18.63 -7.39
C ASN A 153 -26.43 -17.43 -7.73
N ILE A 154 -25.20 -17.68 -8.19
CA ILE A 154 -24.29 -16.62 -8.65
C ILE A 154 -24.83 -15.96 -9.92
N ALA A 155 -25.30 -16.74 -10.89
CA ALA A 155 -25.89 -16.21 -12.11
C ALA A 155 -27.11 -15.32 -11.80
N ASP A 156 -27.98 -15.74 -10.87
CA ASP A 156 -29.14 -14.97 -10.43
C ASP A 156 -28.73 -13.68 -9.72
N SER A 157 -27.70 -13.72 -8.88
CA SER A 157 -27.15 -12.52 -8.22
C SER A 157 -26.57 -11.53 -9.23
N VAL A 158 -25.83 -12.00 -10.23
CA VAL A 158 -25.27 -11.14 -11.29
C VAL A 158 -26.38 -10.54 -12.13
N LEU A 159 -27.42 -11.32 -12.45
CA LEU A 159 -28.58 -10.84 -13.19
C LEU A 159 -29.33 -9.76 -12.39
N SER A 160 -29.58 -10.00 -11.10
CA SER A 160 -30.19 -9.02 -10.20
C SER A 160 -29.37 -7.74 -10.09
N GLN A 161 -28.04 -7.86 -10.02
CA GLN A 161 -27.14 -6.71 -9.98
C GLN A 161 -27.18 -5.93 -11.30
N ALA A 162 -27.22 -6.63 -12.44
CA ALA A 162 -27.34 -6.00 -13.75
C ALA A 162 -28.65 -5.22 -13.89
N TYR A 163 -29.77 -5.76 -13.41
CA TYR A 163 -31.06 -5.03 -13.36
C TYR A 163 -30.98 -3.78 -12.49
N ALA A 164 -30.40 -3.88 -11.28
CA ALA A 164 -30.22 -2.74 -10.39
C ALA A 164 -29.32 -1.66 -11.02
N VAL A 165 -28.26 -2.04 -11.74
CA VAL A 165 -27.39 -1.08 -12.45
C VAL A 165 -28.14 -0.40 -13.60
N ASN A 166 -28.96 -1.13 -14.35
CA ASN A 166 -29.79 -0.57 -15.42
C ASN A 166 -30.77 0.49 -14.86
N GLU A 167 -31.48 0.17 -13.78
CA GLU A 167 -32.36 1.10 -13.09
C GLU A 167 -31.60 2.35 -12.59
N ASN A 168 -30.42 2.15 -11.99
CA ASN A 168 -29.55 3.24 -11.57
C ASN A 168 -29.11 4.14 -12.72
N PHE A 169 -28.85 3.61 -13.92
CA PHE A 169 -28.57 4.44 -15.09
C PHE A 169 -29.78 5.29 -15.50
N GLY A 170 -31.00 4.78 -15.36
CA GLY A 170 -32.23 5.54 -15.54
C GLY A 170 -32.29 6.74 -14.60
N ILE A 171 -32.08 6.51 -13.30
CA ILE A 171 -32.08 7.57 -12.26
C ILE A 171 -30.92 8.55 -12.48
N GLN A 172 -29.72 8.07 -12.83
CA GLN A 172 -28.56 8.91 -13.14
C GLN A 172 -28.81 9.82 -14.34
N ARG A 173 -29.49 9.33 -15.38
CA ARG A 173 -29.87 10.16 -16.53
C ARG A 173 -30.81 11.29 -16.13
N GLU A 174 -31.78 11.01 -15.26
CA GLU A 174 -32.69 12.03 -14.74
C GLU A 174 -31.95 13.06 -13.87
N THR A 175 -31.07 12.62 -12.98
CA THR A 175 -30.28 13.52 -12.13
C THR A 175 -29.34 14.40 -12.96
N LEU A 176 -28.67 13.87 -14.00
CA LEU A 176 -27.85 14.65 -14.93
C LEU A 176 -28.69 15.68 -15.71
N ALA A 177 -29.90 15.31 -16.15
CA ALA A 177 -30.82 16.26 -16.78
C ALA A 177 -31.23 17.38 -15.81
N ASN A 178 -31.48 17.05 -14.54
CA ASN A 178 -31.79 18.02 -13.49
C ASN A 178 -30.60 18.94 -13.19
N ILE A 179 -29.37 18.39 -13.14
CA ILE A 179 -28.13 19.17 -12.97
C ILE A 179 -27.95 20.12 -14.15
N ASN A 180 -28.11 19.65 -15.39
CA ASN A 180 -27.98 20.49 -16.57
C ASN A 180 -28.99 21.66 -16.52
N ARG A 181 -30.27 21.40 -16.20
CA ARG A 181 -31.27 22.46 -16.02
C ARG A 181 -30.87 23.46 -14.93
N ARG A 182 -30.32 23.01 -13.81
CA ARG A 182 -29.84 23.88 -12.72
C ARG A 182 -28.60 24.70 -13.14
N ILE A 183 -27.65 24.12 -13.84
CA ILE A 183 -26.45 24.82 -14.35
C ILE A 183 -26.87 25.91 -15.33
N VAL A 184 -27.75 25.58 -16.29
CA VAL A 184 -28.28 26.55 -17.26
C VAL A 184 -29.06 27.66 -16.53
N GLY A 185 -29.88 27.30 -15.53
CA GLY A 185 -30.60 28.28 -14.71
C GLY A 185 -29.69 29.16 -13.84
N ALA A 186 -28.61 28.64 -13.30
CA ALA A 186 -27.63 29.43 -12.54
C ALA A 186 -26.81 30.33 -13.47
N ALA A 187 -26.40 29.83 -14.64
CA ALA A 187 -25.68 30.61 -15.63
C ALA A 187 -26.51 31.79 -16.16
N SER A 188 -27.84 31.67 -16.25
CA SER A 188 -28.72 32.78 -16.63
C SER A 188 -28.94 33.80 -15.51
N GLN A 189 -28.74 33.43 -14.24
CA GLN A 189 -28.87 34.31 -13.07
C GLN A 189 -27.58 35.01 -12.65
N VAL A 190 -26.41 34.69 -13.26
CA VAL A 190 -25.16 35.43 -13.01
C VAL A 190 -24.94 36.45 -14.14
N PRO A 191 -25.48 37.68 -14.04
CA PRO A 191 -25.18 38.74 -14.98
C PRO A 191 -23.69 39.11 -14.90
N GLY A 192 -23.00 39.13 -16.04
CA GLY A 192 -21.63 39.66 -16.14
C GLY A 192 -20.54 38.66 -16.55
N ILE A 193 -20.79 37.34 -16.61
CA ILE A 193 -19.80 36.37 -17.13
C ILE A 193 -19.41 36.70 -18.58
N ASN A 194 -20.38 37.09 -19.42
CA ASN A 194 -20.10 37.47 -20.81
C ASN A 194 -19.24 38.75 -20.91
N SER A 195 -19.35 39.66 -19.95
CA SER A 195 -18.51 40.88 -19.88
C SER A 195 -17.08 40.57 -19.42
N LEU A 196 -16.93 39.67 -18.43
CA LEU A 196 -15.62 39.22 -17.94
C LEU A 196 -14.85 38.43 -19.03
N ILE A 197 -15.52 37.54 -19.76
CA ILE A 197 -14.93 36.83 -20.91
C ILE A 197 -14.46 37.82 -21.98
N GLY A 198 -15.25 38.86 -22.26
CA GLY A 198 -14.91 39.92 -23.22
C GLY A 198 -13.69 40.76 -22.80
N ARG A 199 -13.57 41.07 -21.49
CA ARG A 199 -12.42 41.83 -20.94
C ARG A 199 -11.11 41.02 -20.97
N ILE A 200 -11.18 39.70 -20.83
CA ILE A 200 -10.00 38.82 -20.97
C ILE A 200 -9.54 38.77 -22.44
N GLY A 201 -10.49 38.65 -23.38
CA GLY A 201 -10.20 38.62 -24.81
C GLY A 201 -9.57 39.93 -25.33
N SER A 202 -10.05 41.09 -24.87
CA SER A 202 -9.54 42.39 -25.31
C SER A 202 -8.09 42.65 -24.86
N LYS A 203 -7.70 42.20 -23.66
CA LYS A 203 -6.32 42.30 -23.18
C LYS A 203 -5.36 41.49 -24.04
N LYS A 204 -5.71 40.24 -24.36
CA LYS A 204 -4.88 39.36 -25.19
C LYS A 204 -4.69 39.89 -26.62
N ARG A 205 -5.73 40.51 -27.20
CA ARG A 205 -5.66 41.15 -28.51
C ARG A 205 -4.73 42.35 -28.51
N ARG A 206 -4.76 43.18 -27.45
CA ARG A 206 -3.87 44.33 -27.32
C ARG A 206 -2.40 43.91 -27.21
N ASP A 207 -2.11 42.89 -26.40
CA ASP A 207 -0.74 42.39 -26.22
C ASP A 207 -0.18 41.81 -27.54
N GLY A 208 -1.02 41.13 -28.33
CA GLY A 208 -0.66 40.65 -29.67
C GLY A 208 -0.36 41.78 -30.67
N ILE A 209 -1.12 42.87 -30.64
CA ILE A 209 -0.87 44.05 -31.50
C ILE A 209 0.45 44.72 -31.13
N ILE A 210 0.73 44.89 -29.83
CA ILE A 210 1.98 45.51 -29.35
C ILE A 210 3.19 44.68 -29.78
N LEU A 211 3.12 43.35 -29.59
CA LEU A 211 4.20 42.45 -29.98
C LEU A 211 4.43 42.45 -31.50
N GLY A 212 3.34 42.43 -32.30
CA GLY A 212 3.43 42.50 -33.76
C GLY A 212 4.03 43.81 -34.26
N ALA A 213 3.65 44.94 -33.66
CA ALA A 213 4.21 46.26 -33.99
C ALA A 213 5.70 46.36 -33.65
N PHE A 214 6.12 45.79 -32.51
CA PHE A 214 7.53 45.74 -32.12
C PHE A 214 8.37 44.95 -33.12
N ILE A 215 7.89 43.76 -33.53
CA ILE A 215 8.56 42.93 -34.53
C ILE A 215 8.67 43.67 -35.86
N ALA A 216 7.59 44.28 -36.35
CA ALA A 216 7.59 45.05 -37.60
C ALA A 216 8.56 46.25 -37.57
N PHE A 217 8.63 46.96 -36.44
CA PHE A 217 9.57 48.06 -36.24
C PHE A 217 11.02 47.59 -36.29
N CYS A 218 11.36 46.49 -35.61
CA CYS A 218 12.70 45.90 -35.67
C CYS A 218 13.10 45.51 -37.10
N PHE A 219 12.19 44.93 -37.87
CA PHE A 219 12.45 44.59 -39.28
C PHE A 219 12.67 45.82 -40.16
N LEU A 220 11.87 46.87 -40.00
CA LEU A 220 12.05 48.14 -40.73
C LEU A 220 13.39 48.80 -40.42
N MET A 221 13.79 48.81 -39.14
CA MET A 221 15.05 49.41 -38.73
C MET A 221 16.25 48.65 -39.30
N LEU A 222 16.20 47.31 -39.32
CA LEU A 222 17.23 46.48 -39.94
C LEU A 222 17.34 46.69 -41.46
N LEU A 223 16.22 46.92 -42.15
CA LEU A 223 16.21 47.21 -43.58
C LEU A 223 16.74 48.61 -43.91
N TRP A 224 16.52 49.59 -43.03
CA TRP A 224 16.96 50.97 -43.24
C TRP A 224 18.45 51.19 -42.94
N PHE A 225 19.00 50.43 -41.99
CA PHE A 225 20.43 50.50 -41.61
C PHE A 225 21.36 49.63 -42.47
N ARG A 226 20.84 49.00 -43.53
CA ARG A 226 21.59 48.11 -44.43
C ARG A 226 21.68 48.69 -45.84
#